data_AF-A0A397U6X9-F1
#
_entry.id   AF-A0A397U6X9-F1
#
_cell.length_a   1.000
_cell.length_b   1.000
_cell.length_c   1.000
_cell.angle_alpha   90.00
_cell.angle_beta   90.00
_cell.angle_gamma   90.00
#
_symmetry.space_group_name_H-M   'P 1'
#
loop_
_entity.id
_entity.type
_entity.pdbx_description
1 polymer ?
#
loop_
_entity_poly.entity_id
_entity_poly.type
_entity_poly.pdbx_seq_one_letter_code
_entity_poly.pdbx_strand_id
1 'polypeptide(L)'
;MPYVHLLGDHTIDFEKAPLPVTRIFIPDQSTCFNEIKCLHYTDIAIITKSVIKLNSDTAMVRDQQEPGTGILENDWTKIRDFDFQKNLKEKTKLMNRLLNFQCNICSDLAEHYRHVHAEHLLETKHERLRQFMSDQNLVLLPDYNRRIEINSADELVLTELIFENVFANYDHSEIVALLSCFIFQKRIVNEPKLIPKLEQGKQKIRDFANKVFEVQN
;
A
#
# COMPACT_ATOMS: atom_id res chain seq x y z
N MET A 1 24.72 -41.02 -35.29
CA MET A 1 25.02 -40.43 -33.97
C MET A 1 24.88 -38.92 -34.09
N PRO A 2 24.11 -38.25 -33.21
CA PRO A 2 22.75 -38.55 -32.72
C PRO A 2 21.74 -37.49 -33.28
N TYR A 3 20.41 -37.68 -33.40
CA TYR A 3 19.36 -37.81 -32.36
C TYR A 3 19.45 -36.72 -31.27
N VAL A 4 18.50 -35.79 -31.13
CA VAL A 4 17.36 -35.74 -30.15
C VAL A 4 16.90 -34.25 -30.13
N HIS A 5 15.64 -33.80 -30.00
CA HIS A 5 14.28 -34.39 -29.94
C HIS A 5 13.29 -33.47 -30.70
N LEU A 6 12.06 -33.92 -30.94
CA LEU A 6 10.86 -33.06 -31.03
C LEU A 6 10.13 -33.10 -29.68
N LEU A 7 10.26 -32.05 -28.87
CA LEU A 7 9.40 -31.66 -27.74
C LEU A 7 9.50 -30.11 -27.72
N GLY A 8 8.43 -29.33 -27.68
CA GLY A 8 7.22 -29.59 -26.91
C GLY A 8 7.21 -28.70 -25.67
N ASP A 9 7.52 -27.41 -25.84
CA ASP A 9 7.45 -26.41 -24.77
C ASP A 9 6.84 -25.11 -25.30
N HIS A 10 5.51 -25.11 -25.42
CA HIS A 10 4.77 -23.87 -25.30
C HIS A 10 4.71 -23.50 -23.81
N THR A 11 5.83 -23.02 -23.27
CA THR A 11 5.81 -22.24 -22.04
C THR A 11 4.97 -21.00 -22.32
N ILE A 12 3.70 -21.04 -21.90
CA ILE A 12 2.86 -19.86 -21.84
C ILE A 12 3.55 -18.92 -20.86
N ASP A 13 4.17 -17.85 -21.37
CA ASP A 13 4.84 -16.84 -20.55
C ASP A 13 3.81 -16.10 -19.69
N PHE A 14 3.54 -16.66 -18.50
CA PHE A 14 2.63 -16.10 -17.50
C PHE A 14 3.10 -14.73 -16.94
N GLU A 15 4.29 -14.25 -17.30
CA GLU A 15 4.78 -12.90 -16.94
C GLU A 15 4.29 -11.77 -17.87
N LYS A 16 3.69 -12.06 -19.03
CA LYS A 16 2.99 -11.02 -19.80
C LYS A 16 1.58 -10.81 -19.24
N ALA A 17 1.46 -9.85 -18.32
CA ALA A 17 0.18 -9.25 -18.00
C ALA A 17 -0.54 -8.85 -19.31
N PRO A 18 -1.86 -9.12 -19.44
CA PRO A 18 -2.56 -8.90 -20.70
C PRO A 18 -2.48 -7.42 -21.08
N LEU A 19 -2.02 -7.16 -22.32
CA LEU A 19 -2.11 -5.82 -22.88
C LEU A 19 -3.59 -5.40 -22.85
N PRO A 20 -3.91 -4.13 -22.47
CA PRO A 20 -5.28 -3.66 -22.53
C PRO A 20 -5.81 -3.75 -23.96
N VAL A 21 -7.13 -3.82 -24.12
CA VAL A 21 -7.78 -3.88 -25.44
C VAL A 21 -7.45 -2.59 -26.22
N THR A 22 -6.46 -2.66 -27.11
CA THR A 22 -5.91 -1.51 -27.84
C THR A 22 -6.69 -1.16 -29.11
N ARG A 23 -7.53 -2.08 -29.62
CA ARG A 23 -8.46 -1.85 -30.73
C ARG A 23 -9.77 -2.59 -30.49
N ILE A 24 -10.89 -1.88 -30.64
CA ILE A 24 -12.21 -2.46 -30.89
C ILE A 24 -12.45 -2.30 -32.38
N PHE A 25 -12.53 -3.42 -33.11
CA PHE A 25 -12.86 -3.38 -34.53
C PHE A 25 -14.39 -3.26 -34.67
N ILE A 26 -14.85 -2.11 -35.16
CA ILE A 26 -16.24 -1.93 -35.60
C ILE A 26 -16.27 -2.37 -37.07
N PRO A 27 -16.98 -3.46 -37.43
CA PRO A 27 -17.07 -3.89 -38.83
C PRO A 27 -17.74 -2.82 -39.69
N ASP A 28 -17.32 -2.71 -40.96
CA ASP A 28 -18.08 -1.91 -41.92
C ASP A 28 -19.47 -2.51 -42.11
N GLN A 29 -20.49 -1.64 -42.17
CA GLN A 29 -21.92 -2.01 -42.18
C GLN A 29 -22.30 -2.86 -43.41
N SER A 30 -21.45 -2.86 -44.44
CA SER A 30 -21.57 -3.71 -45.63
C SER A 30 -21.22 -5.20 -45.39
N THR A 31 -20.59 -5.54 -44.26
CA THR A 31 -20.04 -6.88 -43.98
C THR A 31 -20.58 -7.55 -42.71
N CYS A 32 -21.42 -6.87 -41.92
CA CYS A 32 -21.96 -7.40 -40.67
C CYS A 32 -23.24 -8.23 -40.85
N PHE A 33 -23.22 -9.49 -40.42
CA PHE A 33 -24.44 -10.24 -40.12
C PHE A 33 -24.95 -9.85 -38.74
N ASN A 34 -26.03 -9.06 -38.69
CA ASN A 34 -26.64 -8.61 -37.43
C ASN A 34 -27.66 -9.64 -36.92
N GLU A 35 -27.24 -10.53 -36.03
CA GLU A 35 -28.14 -11.42 -35.29
C GLU A 35 -28.62 -10.73 -33.99
N ILE A 36 -29.83 -10.17 -33.99
CA ILE A 36 -30.43 -9.58 -32.79
C ILE A 36 -30.90 -10.70 -31.86
N LYS A 37 -30.07 -11.05 -30.87
CA LYS A 37 -30.48 -11.94 -29.77
C LYS A 37 -31.11 -11.13 -28.65
N CYS A 38 -32.43 -11.28 -28.50
CA CYS A 38 -33.16 -10.78 -27.34
C CYS A 38 -32.75 -11.58 -26.10
N LEU A 39 -31.91 -10.99 -25.24
CA LEU A 39 -31.64 -11.51 -23.91
C LEU A 39 -32.82 -11.16 -23.00
N HIS A 40 -33.30 -12.11 -22.19
CA HIS A 40 -34.42 -11.84 -21.30
C HIS A 40 -33.93 -10.99 -20.10
N TYR A 41 -34.81 -10.16 -19.55
CA TYR A 41 -34.46 -9.29 -18.41
C TYR A 41 -33.84 -10.08 -17.24
N THR A 42 -34.28 -11.32 -17.00
CA THR A 42 -33.69 -12.21 -15.97
C THR A 42 -32.19 -12.45 -16.15
N ASP A 43 -31.74 -12.57 -17.39
CA ASP A 43 -30.41 -13.08 -17.74
C ASP A 43 -29.36 -11.99 -17.49
N ILE A 44 -29.73 -10.74 -17.76
CA ILE A 44 -28.94 -9.55 -17.47
C ILE A 44 -29.17 -9.00 -16.06
N ALA A 45 -30.38 -9.09 -15.48
CA ALA A 45 -30.70 -8.50 -14.18
C ALA A 45 -29.88 -9.08 -13.01
N ILE A 46 -29.41 -10.34 -13.10
CA ILE A 46 -28.52 -10.94 -12.09
C ILE A 46 -27.18 -10.19 -12.04
N ILE A 47 -26.57 -9.96 -13.21
CA ILE A 47 -25.31 -9.22 -13.34
C ILE A 47 -25.54 -7.74 -13.05
N THR A 48 -26.63 -7.16 -13.56
CA THR A 48 -26.92 -5.74 -13.37
C THR A 48 -27.22 -5.42 -11.90
N LYS A 49 -28.08 -6.15 -11.18
CA LYS A 49 -28.37 -5.86 -9.76
C LYS A 49 -27.14 -5.89 -8.86
N SER A 50 -26.16 -6.73 -9.16
CA SER A 50 -24.93 -6.87 -8.35
C SER A 50 -23.88 -5.80 -8.64
N VAL A 51 -23.93 -5.13 -9.80
CA VAL A 51 -22.89 -4.18 -10.26
C VAL A 51 -23.41 -2.75 -10.50
N ILE A 52 -24.68 -2.59 -10.88
CA ILE A 52 -25.32 -1.31 -11.25
C ILE A 52 -26.72 -1.22 -10.63
N LYS A 53 -26.94 -0.27 -9.72
CA LYS A 53 -28.24 -0.01 -9.08
C LYS A 53 -29.25 0.66 -10.03
N LEU A 54 -29.63 -0.05 -11.09
CA LEU A 54 -30.69 0.36 -12.02
C LEU A 54 -32.06 -0.07 -11.51
N ASN A 55 -32.99 0.88 -11.44
CA ASN A 55 -34.40 0.61 -11.12
C ASN A 55 -35.06 -0.09 -12.32
N SER A 56 -35.83 -1.15 -12.07
CA SER A 56 -36.52 -1.95 -13.10
C SER A 56 -37.39 -1.09 -14.02
N ASP A 57 -38.09 -0.14 -13.43
CA ASP A 57 -39.18 0.59 -14.06
C ASP A 57 -38.66 1.59 -15.10
N THR A 58 -37.38 1.98 -15.00
CA THR A 58 -36.68 2.82 -15.97
C THR A 58 -36.16 2.07 -17.20
N ALA A 59 -36.15 0.74 -17.20
CA ALA A 59 -35.62 -0.07 -18.30
C ALA A 59 -36.69 -0.45 -19.35
N MET A 60 -37.98 -0.22 -19.06
CA MET A 60 -39.08 -0.50 -20.01
C MET A 60 -39.26 0.63 -21.03
N VAL A 61 -38.24 0.85 -21.87
CA VAL A 61 -38.40 1.67 -23.07
C VAL A 61 -39.18 0.87 -24.11
N ARG A 62 -40.25 1.46 -24.66
CA ARG A 62 -41.08 0.82 -25.69
C ARG A 62 -40.24 0.48 -26.92
N ASP A 63 -40.41 -0.76 -27.39
CA ASP A 63 -39.79 -1.29 -28.59
C ASP A 63 -40.33 -0.58 -29.85
N GLN A 64 -39.57 0.41 -30.33
CA GLN A 64 -39.80 1.14 -31.58
C GLN A 64 -38.44 1.55 -32.17
N GLN A 65 -37.74 0.59 -32.78
CA GLN A 65 -36.49 0.86 -33.48
C GLN A 65 -36.69 0.76 -35.00
N GLU A 66 -36.48 1.87 -35.71
CA GLU A 66 -36.34 1.83 -37.17
C GLU A 66 -34.96 1.27 -37.59
N PRO A 67 -34.87 0.58 -38.73
CA PRO A 67 -33.65 -0.09 -39.16
C PRO A 67 -32.68 0.90 -39.83
N GLY A 68 -31.89 1.62 -39.02
CA GLY A 68 -30.84 2.48 -39.55
C GLY A 68 -29.95 3.13 -38.49
N THR A 69 -28.64 3.20 -38.80
CA THR A 69 -27.59 3.95 -38.09
C THR A 69 -27.19 3.51 -36.67
N GLY A 70 -26.08 2.77 -36.59
CA GLY A 70 -25.19 2.75 -35.42
C GLY A 70 -25.65 1.99 -34.18
N ILE A 71 -24.69 1.65 -33.32
CA ILE A 71 -24.98 1.25 -31.94
C ILE A 71 -25.29 2.54 -31.18
N LEU A 72 -26.58 2.78 -30.91
CA LEU A 72 -27.02 3.93 -30.13
C LEU A 72 -26.59 3.74 -28.66
N GLU A 73 -25.51 4.38 -28.22
CA GLU A 73 -25.14 4.36 -26.80
C GLU A 73 -26.28 4.96 -25.96
N ASN A 74 -26.67 4.26 -24.90
CA ASN A 74 -27.71 4.73 -23.99
C ASN A 74 -27.28 6.04 -23.29
N ASP A 75 -28.23 6.92 -23.03
CA ASP A 75 -27.97 8.20 -22.36
C ASP A 75 -27.62 8.01 -20.87
N TRP A 76 -26.32 7.87 -20.62
CA TRP A 76 -25.73 7.68 -19.30
C TRP A 76 -25.93 8.87 -18.34
N THR A 77 -26.39 10.04 -18.82
CA THR A 77 -26.68 11.20 -17.95
C THR A 77 -27.88 10.95 -17.02
N LYS A 78 -28.73 9.97 -17.36
CA LYS A 78 -29.90 9.56 -16.56
C LYS A 78 -29.53 8.86 -15.26
N ILE A 79 -28.32 8.30 -15.14
CA ILE A 79 -27.84 7.62 -13.93
C ILE A 79 -27.32 8.65 -12.93
N ARG A 80 -28.05 8.89 -11.84
CA ARG A 80 -27.75 9.95 -10.85
C ARG A 80 -26.75 9.55 -9.76
N ASP A 81 -26.15 8.37 -9.84
CA ASP A 81 -25.14 7.92 -8.88
C ASP A 81 -23.90 8.83 -8.93
N PHE A 82 -23.40 9.23 -7.76
CA PHE A 82 -22.35 10.25 -7.65
C PHE A 82 -21.00 9.76 -8.20
N ASP A 83 -20.59 8.56 -7.83
CA ASP A 83 -19.32 7.98 -8.29
C ASP A 83 -19.41 7.64 -9.78
N PHE A 84 -20.57 7.15 -10.26
CA PHE A 84 -20.82 6.98 -11.68
C PHE A 84 -20.69 8.29 -12.46
N GLN A 85 -21.32 9.38 -12.01
CA GLN A 85 -21.24 10.68 -12.67
C GLN A 85 -19.85 11.32 -12.60
N LYS A 86 -19.11 11.11 -11.51
CA LYS A 86 -17.70 11.49 -11.41
C LYS A 86 -16.85 10.72 -12.42
N ASN A 87 -16.96 9.39 -12.44
CA ASN A 87 -16.22 8.53 -13.34
C ASN A 87 -16.59 8.77 -14.82
N LEU A 88 -17.84 9.11 -15.13
CA LEU A 88 -18.28 9.49 -16.47
C LEU A 88 -17.62 10.80 -16.92
N LYS A 89 -17.55 11.82 -16.05
CA LYS A 89 -16.83 13.08 -16.33
C LYS A 89 -15.33 12.84 -16.51
N GLU A 90 -14.73 11.98 -15.70
CA GLU A 90 -13.33 11.60 -15.82
C GLU A 90 -13.05 10.81 -17.11
N LYS A 91 -13.90 9.85 -17.49
CA LYS A 91 -13.86 9.15 -18.79
C LYS A 91 -13.90 10.14 -19.95
N THR A 92 -14.86 11.08 -19.96
CA THR A 92 -14.98 12.08 -21.03
C THR A 92 -13.76 13.01 -21.07
N LYS A 93 -13.23 13.43 -19.92
CA LYS A 93 -11.98 14.20 -19.84
C LYS A 93 -10.77 13.43 -20.38
N LEU A 94 -10.68 12.13 -20.08
CA LEU A 94 -9.62 11.25 -20.57
C LEU A 94 -9.75 10.99 -22.08
N MET A 95 -10.96 10.79 -22.61
CA MET A 95 -11.20 10.65 -24.05
C MET A 95 -10.86 11.94 -24.82
N ASN A 96 -11.26 13.11 -24.31
CA ASN A 96 -10.89 14.39 -24.92
C ASN A 96 -9.37 14.63 -24.88
N ARG A 97 -8.67 14.15 -23.84
CA ARG A 97 -7.20 14.14 -23.81
C ARG A 97 -6.62 13.10 -24.77
N LEU A 98 -7.24 11.93 -24.90
CA LEU A 98 -6.79 10.85 -25.77
C LEU A 98 -6.69 11.35 -27.22
N LEU A 99 -7.72 12.04 -27.71
CA LEU A 99 -7.78 12.62 -29.05
C LEU A 99 -6.60 13.56 -29.39
N ASN A 100 -5.96 14.17 -28.40
CA ASN A 100 -4.81 15.06 -28.59
C ASN A 100 -3.48 14.32 -28.85
N PHE A 101 -3.43 12.99 -28.66
CA PHE A 101 -2.23 12.20 -28.92
C PHE A 101 -2.22 11.64 -30.36
N GLN A 102 -1.06 11.73 -31.00
CA GLN A 102 -0.85 11.19 -32.35
C GLN A 102 -0.88 9.65 -32.42
N CYS A 103 -0.74 8.98 -31.26
CA CYS A 103 -0.70 7.53 -31.16
C CYS A 103 -1.99 6.83 -31.62
N ASN A 104 -3.15 7.50 -31.58
CA ASN A 104 -4.43 6.95 -32.05
C ASN A 104 -4.47 6.71 -33.58
N ILE A 105 -3.61 7.37 -34.34
CA ILE A 105 -3.51 7.28 -35.80
C ILE A 105 -2.34 6.36 -36.19
N CYS A 106 -1.54 5.90 -35.23
CA CYS A 106 -0.40 5.03 -35.47
C CYS A 106 -0.86 3.63 -35.90
N SER A 107 -0.45 3.21 -37.10
CA SER A 107 -0.62 1.84 -37.60
C SER A 107 -0.02 0.81 -36.64
N ASP A 108 1.11 1.16 -36.02
CA ASP A 108 1.92 0.33 -35.15
C ASP A 108 1.85 0.72 -33.66
N LEU A 109 0.66 1.17 -33.20
CA LEU A 109 0.43 1.48 -31.80
C LEU A 109 0.74 0.30 -30.87
N ALA A 110 0.50 -0.94 -31.33
CA ALA A 110 0.65 -2.15 -30.52
C ALA A 110 2.10 -2.46 -30.15
N GLU A 111 3.06 -2.31 -31.10
CA GLU A 111 4.48 -2.53 -30.81
C GLU A 111 5.04 -1.42 -29.91
N HIS A 112 4.80 -0.15 -30.24
CA HIS A 112 5.22 0.97 -29.40
C HIS A 112 4.66 0.87 -27.96
N TYR A 113 3.37 0.55 -27.82
CA TYR A 113 2.76 0.36 -26.49
C TYR A 113 3.38 -0.82 -25.74
N ARG A 114 3.69 -1.94 -26.43
CA ARG A 114 4.38 -3.10 -25.82
C ARG A 114 5.73 -2.71 -25.21
N HIS A 115 6.49 -1.85 -25.87
CA HIS A 115 7.78 -1.35 -25.35
C HIS A 115 7.59 -0.47 -24.11
N VAL A 116 6.75 0.58 -24.20
CA VAL A 116 6.48 1.50 -23.08
C VAL A 116 5.86 0.79 -21.87
N HIS A 117 4.96 -0.17 -22.11
CA HIS A 117 4.36 -0.98 -21.04
C HIS A 117 5.38 -1.89 -20.34
N ALA A 118 6.31 -2.48 -21.08
CA ALA A 118 7.36 -3.31 -20.50
C ALA A 118 8.32 -2.49 -19.62
N GLU A 119 8.71 -1.30 -20.07
CA GLU A 119 9.49 -0.33 -19.29
C GLU A 119 8.76 0.07 -18.01
N HIS A 120 7.51 0.51 -18.11
CA HIS A 120 6.70 0.92 -16.96
C HIS A 120 6.49 -0.21 -15.93
N LEU A 121 6.38 -1.46 -16.39
CA LEU A 121 6.27 -2.62 -15.51
C LEU A 121 7.57 -2.88 -14.72
N LEU A 122 8.72 -2.67 -15.35
CA LEU A 122 10.03 -2.74 -14.69
C LEU A 122 10.22 -1.62 -13.67
N GLU A 123 9.87 -0.38 -14.02
CA GLU A 123 9.88 0.76 -13.09
C GLU A 123 8.99 0.50 -11.86
N THR A 124 7.77 0.02 -12.08
CA THR A 124 6.82 -0.31 -11.01
C THR A 124 7.36 -1.42 -10.09
N LYS A 125 8.02 -2.44 -10.67
CA LYS A 125 8.66 -3.53 -9.91
C LYS A 125 9.85 -3.00 -9.09
N HIS A 126 10.66 -2.11 -9.66
CA HIS A 126 11.79 -1.47 -8.97
C HIS A 126 11.32 -0.59 -7.81
N GLU A 127 10.31 0.27 -8.01
CA GLU A 127 9.79 1.14 -6.97
C GLU A 127 9.12 0.35 -5.83
N ARG A 128 8.36 -0.73 -6.15
CA ARG A 128 7.84 -1.65 -5.13
C ARG A 128 8.95 -2.30 -4.30
N LEU A 129 10.03 -2.77 -4.94
CA LEU A 129 11.16 -3.37 -4.24
C LEU A 129 11.87 -2.35 -3.35
N ARG A 130 12.05 -1.12 -3.83
CA ARG A 130 12.63 -0.02 -3.06
C ARG A 130 11.82 0.32 -1.82
N GLN A 131 10.50 0.41 -1.94
CA GLN A 131 9.58 0.63 -0.81
C GLN A 131 9.70 -0.52 0.20
N PHE A 132 9.66 -1.77 -0.26
CA PHE A 132 9.81 -2.94 0.61
C PHE A 132 11.14 -2.98 1.38
N MET A 133 12.27 -2.68 0.73
CA MET A 133 13.57 -2.57 1.42
C MET A 133 13.61 -1.41 2.41
N SER A 134 12.96 -0.29 2.10
CA SER A 134 12.82 0.84 3.01
C SER A 134 12.05 0.41 4.26
N ASP A 135 10.87 -0.17 4.09
CA ASP A 135 10.01 -0.61 5.19
C ASP A 135 10.70 -1.64 6.10
N GLN A 136 11.45 -2.60 5.53
CA GLN A 136 12.23 -3.56 6.31
C GLN A 136 13.31 -2.90 7.18
N ASN A 137 13.94 -1.81 6.72
CA ASN A 137 14.86 -1.03 7.55
C ASN A 137 14.12 -0.21 8.63
N LEU A 138 12.88 0.24 8.36
CA LEU A 138 12.07 1.00 9.32
C LEU A 138 11.55 0.12 10.47
N VAL A 139 11.31 -1.18 10.27
CA VAL A 139 10.80 -2.10 11.32
C VAL A 139 11.68 -2.13 12.57
N LEU A 140 13.01 -1.94 12.42
CA LEU A 140 13.95 -1.97 13.54
C LEU A 140 14.11 -0.60 14.25
N LEU A 141 13.65 0.50 13.65
CA LEU A 141 13.85 1.84 14.22
C LEU A 141 13.15 2.08 15.57
N PRO A 142 11.90 1.62 15.83
CA PRO A 142 11.26 1.86 17.12
C PRO A 142 12.01 1.19 18.29
N ASP A 143 12.50 -0.03 18.09
CA ASP A 143 13.26 -0.75 19.12
C ASP A 143 14.70 -0.23 19.25
N TYR A 144 15.30 0.27 18.18
CA TYR A 144 16.59 0.96 18.22
C TYR A 144 16.50 2.31 18.96
N ASN A 145 15.52 3.14 18.62
CA ASN A 145 15.28 4.43 19.28
C ASN A 145 14.98 4.25 20.77
N ARG A 146 14.12 3.30 21.15
CA ARG A 146 13.86 2.97 22.56
C ARG A 146 15.13 2.59 23.32
N ARG A 147 16.07 1.86 22.69
CA ARG A 147 17.37 1.51 23.31
C ARG A 147 18.26 2.73 23.49
N ILE A 148 18.26 3.67 22.54
CA ILE A 148 18.96 4.95 22.69
C ILE A 148 18.33 5.76 23.84
N GLU A 149 17.01 5.95 23.83
CA GLU A 149 16.28 6.72 24.85
C GLU A 149 16.59 6.24 26.27
N ILE A 150 16.54 4.92 26.52
CA ILE A 150 16.88 4.34 27.82
C ILE A 150 18.35 4.61 28.18
N ASN A 151 19.28 4.34 27.26
CA ASN A 151 20.71 4.52 27.51
C ASN A 151 21.07 6.00 27.77
N SER A 152 20.47 6.92 27.03
CA SER A 152 20.66 8.36 27.22
C SER A 152 20.00 8.90 28.50
N ALA A 153 18.87 8.34 28.94
CA ALA A 153 18.29 8.67 30.24
C ALA A 153 19.18 8.20 31.40
N ASP A 154 19.68 6.96 31.34
CA ASP A 154 20.62 6.41 32.34
C ASP A 154 21.93 7.22 32.39
N GLU A 155 22.49 7.61 31.24
CA GLU A 155 23.67 8.48 31.15
C GLU A 155 23.44 9.85 31.82
N LEU A 156 22.31 10.50 31.57
CA LEU A 156 21.99 11.79 32.17
C LEU A 156 21.84 11.69 33.70
N VAL A 157 21.09 10.70 34.19
CA VAL A 157 20.95 10.44 35.63
C VAL A 157 22.30 10.16 36.28
N LEU A 158 23.16 9.35 35.64
CA LEU A 158 24.52 9.08 36.11
C LEU A 158 25.36 10.37 36.21
N THR A 159 25.30 11.25 35.20
CA THR A 159 26.04 12.52 35.27
C THR A 159 25.53 13.43 36.39
N GLU A 160 24.22 13.54 36.60
CA GLU A 160 23.65 14.39 37.66
C GLU A 160 24.01 13.87 39.06
N LEU A 161 23.99 12.54 39.27
CA LEU A 161 24.44 11.90 40.51
C LEU A 161 25.92 12.18 40.84
N ILE A 162 26.77 12.29 39.80
CA ILE A 162 28.19 12.67 39.94
C ILE A 162 28.32 14.17 40.25
N PHE A 163 27.59 15.05 39.55
CA PHE A 163 27.63 16.50 39.78
C PHE A 163 27.13 16.90 41.17
N GLU A 164 26.04 16.30 41.64
CA GLU A 164 25.49 16.48 43.00
C GLU A 164 26.29 15.71 44.07
N ASN A 165 27.42 15.09 43.68
CA ASN A 165 28.37 14.40 44.55
C ASN A 165 27.72 13.35 45.46
N VAL A 166 26.67 12.68 44.97
CA VAL A 166 25.80 11.80 45.77
C VAL A 166 26.60 10.64 46.38
N PHE A 167 27.62 10.17 45.66
CA PHE A 167 28.45 9.04 46.04
C PHE A 167 29.45 9.32 47.18
N ALA A 168 29.71 10.58 47.56
CA ALA A 168 30.75 10.93 48.53
C ALA A 168 30.59 10.33 49.93
N ASN A 169 29.36 9.96 50.32
CA ASN A 169 29.04 9.40 51.63
C ASN A 169 28.87 7.86 51.62
N TYR A 170 29.18 7.21 50.50
CA TYR A 170 29.02 5.77 50.31
C TYR A 170 30.38 5.07 50.18
N ASP A 171 30.49 3.87 50.74
CA ASP A 171 31.67 3.03 50.55
C ASP A 171 31.74 2.46 49.13
N HIS A 172 32.93 2.11 48.65
CA HIS A 172 33.14 1.54 47.31
C HIS A 172 32.17 0.39 46.98
N SER A 173 31.95 -0.52 47.93
CA SER A 173 31.01 -1.64 47.79
C SER A 173 29.55 -1.18 47.66
N GLU A 174 29.17 -0.09 48.32
CA GLU A 174 27.84 0.50 48.24
C GLU A 174 27.63 1.25 46.92
N ILE A 175 28.64 1.99 46.47
CA ILE A 175 28.64 2.66 45.15
C ILE A 175 28.46 1.62 44.04
N VAL A 176 29.21 0.51 44.07
CA VAL A 176 29.08 -0.57 43.08
C VAL A 176 27.68 -1.23 43.15
N ALA A 177 27.14 -1.43 44.36
CA ALA A 177 25.79 -1.97 44.52
C ALA A 177 24.71 -1.01 43.95
N LEU A 178 24.84 0.29 44.16
CA LEU A 178 23.95 1.31 43.58
C LEU A 178 24.08 1.36 42.06
N LEU A 179 25.30 1.42 41.52
CA LEU A 179 25.53 1.50 40.07
C LEU A 179 25.08 0.24 39.32
N SER A 180 24.89 -0.90 40.01
CA SER A 180 24.38 -2.13 39.39
C SER A 180 22.99 -1.97 38.74
N CYS A 181 22.17 -1.01 39.19
CA CYS A 181 20.83 -0.79 38.62
C CYS A 181 20.85 -0.29 37.16
N PHE A 182 21.88 0.45 36.75
CA PHE A 182 22.05 0.95 35.37
C PHE A 182 22.55 -0.12 34.39
N ILE A 183 23.10 -1.24 34.90
CA ILE A 183 23.68 -2.32 34.09
C ILE A 183 22.74 -3.54 34.04
N PHE A 184 21.94 -3.76 35.08
CA PHE A 184 21.15 -4.99 35.24
C PHE A 184 19.75 -4.90 34.60
N GLN A 185 19.63 -5.41 33.38
CA GLN A 185 18.39 -5.33 32.57
C GLN A 185 17.40 -6.51 32.75
N LYS A 186 17.65 -7.46 33.67
CA LYS A 186 16.78 -8.64 33.86
C LYS A 186 15.66 -8.37 34.86
N ARG A 187 14.45 -8.84 34.56
CA ARG A 187 13.36 -8.87 35.55
C ARG A 187 13.67 -9.90 36.64
N ILE A 188 13.54 -9.48 37.90
CA ILE A 188 13.69 -10.31 39.10
C ILE A 188 12.32 -10.55 39.74
N VAL A 189 12.12 -11.78 40.24
CA VAL A 189 10.82 -12.23 40.79
C VAL A 189 10.62 -11.77 42.25
N ASN A 190 11.71 -11.59 42.99
CA ASN A 190 11.72 -11.14 44.38
C ASN A 190 12.61 -9.92 44.53
N GLU A 191 12.18 -8.91 45.29
CA GLU A 191 12.97 -7.71 45.55
C GLU A 191 14.10 -8.00 46.58
N PRO A 192 15.36 -7.57 46.34
CA PRO A 192 16.45 -7.81 47.27
C PRO A 192 16.27 -7.02 48.57
N LYS A 193 16.59 -7.64 49.71
CA LYS A 193 16.62 -6.97 51.01
C LYS A 193 17.87 -6.09 51.09
N LEU A 194 17.71 -4.79 50.88
CA LEU A 194 18.79 -3.80 50.98
C LEU A 194 19.04 -3.39 52.44
N ILE A 195 20.28 -2.99 52.73
CA ILE A 195 20.61 -2.30 53.98
C ILE A 195 20.06 -0.86 53.95
N PRO A 196 19.74 -0.22 55.10
CA PRO A 196 19.05 1.08 55.11
C PRO A 196 19.76 2.18 54.30
N LYS A 197 21.10 2.18 54.29
CA LYS A 197 21.91 3.15 53.55
C LYS A 197 21.79 2.96 52.02
N LEU A 198 21.70 1.71 51.54
CA LEU A 198 21.43 1.41 50.12
C LEU A 198 19.99 1.72 49.71
N GLU A 199 19.00 1.51 50.59
CA GLU A 199 17.61 1.91 50.31
C GLU A 199 17.51 3.45 50.17
N GLN A 200 18.22 4.21 51.00
CA GLN A 200 18.33 5.66 50.85
C GLN A 200 19.00 6.07 49.52
N GLY A 201 20.06 5.36 49.11
CA GLY A 201 20.72 5.61 47.82
C GLY A 201 19.81 5.31 46.62
N LYS A 202 19.12 4.18 46.65
CA LYS A 202 18.09 3.77 45.67
C LYS A 202 16.98 4.83 45.56
N GLN A 203 16.50 5.36 46.68
CA GLN A 203 15.47 6.41 46.65
C GLN A 203 16.00 7.69 46.00
N LYS A 204 17.20 8.17 46.36
CA LYS A 204 17.82 9.33 45.70
C LYS A 204 17.95 9.15 44.20
N ILE A 205 18.43 7.99 43.74
CA ILE A 205 18.57 7.69 42.30
C ILE A 205 17.20 7.74 41.59
N ARG A 206 16.15 7.21 42.23
CA ARG A 206 14.76 7.32 41.71
C ARG A 206 14.28 8.77 41.66
N ASP A 207 14.58 9.58 42.67
CA ASP A 207 14.18 11.00 42.71
C ASP A 207 14.86 11.79 41.59
N PHE A 208 16.15 11.56 41.34
CA PHE A 208 16.87 12.13 40.19
C PHE A 208 16.34 11.62 38.84
N ALA A 209 16.06 10.32 38.71
CA ALA A 209 15.48 9.75 37.49
C ALA A 209 14.10 10.38 37.14
N ASN A 210 13.26 10.60 38.15
CA ASN A 210 11.98 11.31 37.97
C ASN A 210 12.21 12.75 37.51
N LYS A 211 13.14 13.48 38.12
CA LYS A 211 13.49 14.86 37.75
C LYS A 211 14.02 14.97 36.31
N VAL A 212 14.90 14.06 35.88
CA VAL A 212 15.39 14.02 34.49
C VAL A 212 14.24 13.70 33.52
N PHE A 213 13.36 12.77 33.89
CA PHE A 213 12.18 12.40 33.10
C PHE A 213 11.18 13.57 32.94
N GLU A 214 10.97 14.39 33.97
CA GLU A 214 10.13 15.60 33.92
C GLU A 214 10.72 16.71 33.02
N VAL A 215 12.02 16.71 32.74
CA VAL A 215 12.66 17.68 31.83
C VAL A 215 12.67 17.19 30.37
N GLN A 216 12.48 15.89 30.14
CA GLN A 216 12.49 15.27 28.81
C GLN A 216 11.11 15.16 28.13
N ASN A 217 10.01 15.39 28.85
CA ASN A 217 8.62 15.25 28.36
C ASN A 217 7.82 16.57 28.47
#